data_AF-A0A0F9DCW1-F1
#
_entry.id   AF-A0A0F9DCW1-F1
#
_cell.length_a   1.000
_cell.length_b   1.000
_cell.length_c   1.000
_cell.angle_alpha   90.00
_cell.angle_beta   90.00
_cell.angle_gamma   90.00
#
_symmetry.space_group_name_H-M   'P 1'
#
loop_
_entity.id
_entity.type
_entity.pdbx_description
1 polymer ?
#
loop_
_entity_poly.entity_id
_entity_poly.type
_entity_poly.pdbx_seq_one_letter_code
_entity_poly.pdbx_strand_id
1 'polypeptide(L)'
;SGKFHVWAFPPLVKLNPIRPVAMFGDMGDKAPASAANAVWDGKTVNIHGCRGEYVSYQLCIEKLVGDSLAGVKITPEALKGPGGSSIGGSEIELFKNWYAKNRAGKWQPAYLIPIKHTEALAIPDPVRKLRGQRNQGVYVDVYIPKDAPAGDYAGAVKVEAEGAPAVTIPVKLKVYDFVLPDKLTFWPELNAYQVPRDAHDYYRLAHQNRNIMNCWRFTPQTSGSGKDLKLRWDRYDKAVGPLLSGEAFKNNRRSGAPVECMYLPFEDSWPTPLTKKTYNYKGYWPKRGDDNEHIVARDMTAPYIGDALSQDYKDAFLAAQKQFVEHFKAKGWNRTEMQCFFGGKATHRTKYGSNMWWTTDEPYHWEDWLSLQFFDRLWTRGRKALGVPKTRWASRADISRPQWQGKVLDGVVDTVYFGTGAFTSPNSYRRCRLLGQDTGLKVMVYGGCNKDDASNSQTVVWILNAWTNGADAVLPWQTLSRTDRALDVNDAATSGNALLTPAKRLGFTVVADMRIKAMREGQQLAEYLNMLVDRYDLTREQANWSKPRWAARISASIATATAPAARRSKRNRPPSPA
;
A
#
# COMPACT_ATOMS: atom_id res chain seq x y z
N SER A 1 -34.37 14.04 5.99
CA SER A 1 -35.06 15.13 6.70
C SER A 1 -35.28 16.26 5.70
N GLY A 2 -36.17 17.24 5.95
CA GLY A 2 -36.34 18.36 5.01
C GLY A 2 -35.07 19.22 4.80
N LYS A 3 -34.08 19.11 5.69
CA LYS A 3 -32.83 19.90 5.66
C LYS A 3 -31.62 19.16 5.08
N PHE A 4 -31.55 17.85 5.25
CA PHE A 4 -30.44 17.03 4.77
C PHE A 4 -30.89 15.61 4.37
N HIS A 5 -30.11 15.02 3.47
CA HIS A 5 -30.27 13.66 3.00
C HIS A 5 -29.03 12.84 3.38
N VAL A 6 -29.23 11.57 3.76
CA VAL A 6 -28.16 10.63 4.05
C VAL A 6 -28.37 9.38 3.23
N TRP A 7 -27.31 8.94 2.55
CA TRP A 7 -27.28 7.72 1.76
C TRP A 7 -25.87 7.12 1.78
N ALA A 8 -25.77 5.83 1.48
CA ALA A 8 -24.50 5.12 1.51
C ALA A 8 -23.99 4.75 0.12
N PHE A 9 -22.67 4.60 0.00
CA PHE A 9 -22.01 4.27 -1.25
C PHE A 9 -20.69 3.53 -1.04
N PRO A 10 -20.15 2.88 -2.09
CA PRO A 10 -18.96 2.04 -1.96
C PRO A 10 -17.73 2.81 -1.43
N PRO A 11 -16.84 2.12 -0.69
CA PRO A 11 -15.75 2.76 0.02
C PRO A 11 -14.71 3.45 -0.89
N LEU A 12 -14.49 2.94 -2.09
CA LEU A 12 -13.46 3.47 -2.99
C LEU A 12 -13.95 4.61 -3.91
N VAL A 13 -15.26 4.83 -3.97
CA VAL A 13 -15.87 5.86 -4.81
C VAL A 13 -15.53 7.25 -4.29
N LYS A 14 -15.11 8.14 -5.18
CA LYS A 14 -14.91 9.55 -4.88
C LYS A 14 -16.18 10.33 -5.15
N LEU A 15 -16.73 10.96 -4.12
CA LEU A 15 -17.92 11.82 -4.24
C LEU A 15 -17.54 13.29 -4.40
N ASN A 16 -18.17 13.99 -5.35
CA ASN A 16 -17.96 15.41 -5.53
C ASN A 16 -18.51 16.21 -4.30
N PRO A 17 -17.73 17.14 -3.71
CA PRO A 17 -18.16 17.89 -2.52
C PRO A 17 -19.27 18.93 -2.76
N ILE A 18 -19.52 19.30 -4.02
CA ILE A 18 -20.46 20.37 -4.41
C ILE A 18 -21.74 19.79 -5.00
N ARG A 19 -21.62 18.72 -5.79
CA ARG A 19 -22.75 18.04 -6.47
C ARG A 19 -22.82 16.59 -6.02
N PRO A 20 -24.01 16.00 -5.80
CA PRO A 20 -24.18 14.62 -5.33
C PRO A 20 -23.94 13.61 -6.48
N VAL A 21 -22.75 13.66 -7.09
CA VAL A 21 -22.36 12.82 -8.22
C VAL A 21 -21.04 12.11 -7.90
N ALA A 22 -20.99 10.82 -8.21
CA ALA A 22 -19.73 10.08 -8.19
C ALA A 22 -18.78 10.69 -9.23
N MET A 23 -17.50 10.68 -8.91
CA MET A 23 -16.44 11.15 -9.80
C MET A 23 -15.83 9.95 -10.54
N PHE A 24 -15.22 10.21 -11.70
CA PHE A 24 -14.37 9.26 -12.42
C PHE A 24 -15.05 7.96 -12.88
N GLY A 25 -16.39 7.97 -13.04
CA GLY A 25 -17.15 6.89 -13.66
C GLY A 25 -17.43 5.67 -12.76
N ASP A 26 -17.06 5.70 -11.48
CA ASP A 26 -17.14 4.53 -10.58
C ASP A 26 -18.57 3.97 -10.41
N MET A 27 -19.59 4.79 -10.63
CA MET A 27 -21.01 4.43 -10.46
C MET A 27 -21.80 4.54 -11.78
N GLY A 28 -21.12 4.85 -12.89
CA GLY A 28 -21.76 5.26 -14.15
C GLY A 28 -22.53 6.58 -14.04
N ASP A 29 -23.07 7.04 -15.18
CA ASP A 29 -23.77 8.34 -15.28
C ASP A 29 -25.30 8.21 -15.37
N LYS A 30 -25.83 6.98 -15.42
CA LYS A 30 -27.25 6.72 -15.73
C LYS A 30 -28.19 6.87 -14.53
N ALA A 31 -27.66 6.78 -13.31
CA ALA A 31 -28.45 6.83 -12.08
C ALA A 31 -27.87 7.86 -11.10
N PRO A 32 -28.69 8.47 -10.22
CA PRO A 32 -28.18 9.30 -9.13
C PRO A 32 -27.19 8.54 -8.26
N ALA A 33 -26.17 9.21 -7.71
CA ALA A 33 -25.20 8.56 -6.86
C ALA A 33 -25.81 7.93 -5.58
N SER A 34 -26.98 8.42 -5.16
CA SER A 34 -27.79 7.90 -4.04
C SER A 34 -28.61 6.65 -4.37
N ALA A 35 -28.64 6.21 -5.62
CA ALA A 35 -29.33 5.00 -6.03
C ALA A 35 -28.68 3.73 -5.44
N ALA A 36 -29.40 2.62 -5.54
CA ALA A 36 -28.90 1.32 -5.12
C ALA A 36 -27.57 0.97 -5.82
N ASN A 37 -26.65 0.36 -5.07
CA ASN A 37 -25.30 0.04 -5.48
C ASN A 37 -24.77 -1.18 -4.70
N ALA A 38 -23.48 -1.50 -4.87
CA ALA A 38 -22.88 -2.72 -4.32
C ALA A 38 -22.95 -2.86 -2.79
N VAL A 39 -23.09 -1.75 -2.04
CA VAL A 39 -23.17 -1.77 -0.57
C VAL A 39 -24.46 -1.18 -0.02
N TRP A 40 -25.34 -0.63 -0.87
CA TRP A 40 -26.52 0.13 -0.47
C TRP A 40 -27.71 -0.27 -1.33
N ASP A 41 -28.80 -0.76 -0.73
CA ASP A 41 -30.00 -1.17 -1.49
C ASP A 41 -31.03 -0.03 -1.69
N GLY A 42 -30.68 1.20 -1.32
CA GLY A 42 -31.61 2.34 -1.25
C GLY A 42 -32.12 2.62 0.16
N LYS A 43 -31.94 1.68 1.10
CA LYS A 43 -32.40 1.81 2.50
C LYS A 43 -31.44 1.24 3.53
N THR A 44 -30.73 0.16 3.21
CA THR A 44 -29.87 -0.60 4.12
C THR A 44 -28.46 -0.72 3.53
N VAL A 45 -27.46 -0.57 4.40
CA VAL A 45 -26.08 -0.90 4.07
C VAL A 45 -25.89 -2.41 4.21
N ASN A 46 -25.40 -3.07 3.16
CA ASN A 46 -25.12 -4.50 3.16
C ASN A 46 -23.62 -4.71 2.87
N ILE A 47 -22.90 -5.24 3.86
CA ILE A 47 -21.47 -5.51 3.78
C ILE A 47 -21.17 -6.95 4.21
N HIS A 48 -20.03 -7.48 3.81
CA HIS A 48 -19.61 -8.84 4.14
C HIS A 48 -18.09 -8.93 4.22
N GLY A 49 -17.59 -9.82 5.07
CA GLY A 49 -16.17 -10.10 5.21
C GLY A 49 -15.91 -11.26 6.16
N CYS A 50 -14.65 -11.57 6.40
CA CYS A 50 -14.22 -12.64 7.28
C CYS A 50 -13.57 -12.07 8.56
N ARG A 51 -13.18 -12.96 9.47
CA ARG A 51 -12.60 -12.57 10.76
C ARG A 51 -11.20 -11.98 10.55
N GLY A 52 -10.87 -10.90 11.25
CA GLY A 52 -9.62 -10.15 11.09
C GLY A 52 -9.58 -9.18 9.90
N GLU A 53 -10.71 -8.96 9.23
CA GLU A 53 -10.85 -8.11 8.06
C GLU A 53 -11.39 -6.72 8.38
N TYR A 54 -10.98 -5.72 7.59
CA TYR A 54 -11.70 -4.47 7.48
C TYR A 54 -12.70 -4.50 6.34
N VAL A 55 -13.97 -4.24 6.63
CA VAL A 55 -15.01 -4.02 5.63
C VAL A 55 -15.56 -2.61 5.77
N SER A 56 -15.87 -1.97 4.65
CA SER A 56 -16.02 -0.52 4.63
C SER A 56 -17.14 -0.05 3.73
N TYR A 57 -17.70 1.11 4.06
CA TYR A 57 -18.61 1.86 3.20
C TYR A 57 -18.45 3.36 3.49
N GLN A 58 -19.06 4.21 2.69
CA GLN A 58 -19.13 5.64 2.96
C GLN A 58 -20.58 6.08 3.14
N LEU A 59 -20.77 7.07 4.00
CA LEU A 59 -22.01 7.86 4.10
C LEU A 59 -21.79 9.20 3.38
N CYS A 60 -22.77 9.61 2.58
CA CYS A 60 -22.90 10.99 2.13
C CYS A 60 -23.89 11.69 3.05
N ILE A 61 -23.47 12.79 3.68
CA ILE A 61 -24.39 13.75 4.29
C ILE A 61 -24.51 14.91 3.30
N GLU A 62 -25.68 15.01 2.65
CA GLU A 62 -25.99 16.07 1.68
C GLU A 62 -26.85 17.15 2.32
N LYS A 63 -26.34 18.39 2.34
CA LYS A 63 -27.10 19.58 2.71
C LYS A 63 -28.04 19.97 1.56
N LEU A 64 -29.33 20.02 1.85
CA LEU A 64 -30.38 20.34 0.87
C LEU A 64 -30.74 21.83 0.86
N VAL A 65 -30.78 22.47 2.03
CA VAL A 65 -31.22 23.86 2.19
C VAL A 65 -30.34 24.64 3.18
N GLY A 66 -30.44 25.97 3.16
CA GLY A 66 -29.73 26.87 4.07
C GLY A 66 -28.24 27.02 3.75
N ASP A 67 -27.59 27.98 4.42
CA ASP A 67 -26.17 28.27 4.20
C ASP A 67 -25.25 27.28 4.90
N SER A 68 -25.68 26.73 6.04
CA SER A 68 -24.94 25.71 6.78
C SER A 68 -25.85 24.63 7.37
N LEU A 69 -25.27 23.44 7.54
CA LEU A 69 -25.82 22.35 8.35
C LEU A 69 -24.84 22.13 9.50
N ALA A 70 -25.22 22.59 10.70
CA ALA A 70 -24.39 22.55 11.90
C ALA A 70 -24.73 21.34 12.81
N GLY A 71 -23.82 21.04 13.73
CA GLY A 71 -23.99 20.00 14.74
C GLY A 71 -24.22 18.60 14.15
N VAL A 72 -23.64 18.32 12.98
CA VAL A 72 -23.78 17.01 12.33
C VAL A 72 -23.02 15.97 13.15
N LYS A 73 -23.72 15.01 13.75
CA LYS A 73 -23.14 13.95 14.57
C LYS A 73 -23.46 12.59 13.95
N ILE A 74 -22.44 11.72 13.90
CA ILE A 74 -22.57 10.35 13.40
C ILE A 74 -22.35 9.38 14.56
N THR A 75 -23.31 8.50 14.78
CA THR A 75 -23.34 7.55 15.89
C THR A 75 -23.59 6.16 15.34
N PRO A 76 -22.54 5.34 15.16
CA PRO A 76 -22.68 3.93 14.85
C PRO A 76 -23.21 3.17 16.07
N GLU A 77 -24.22 2.33 15.85
CA GLU A 77 -24.66 1.36 16.85
C GLU A 77 -23.84 0.07 16.74
N ALA A 78 -23.77 -0.69 17.84
CA ALA A 78 -23.16 -2.01 17.80
C ALA A 78 -23.96 -2.94 16.88
N LEU A 79 -23.26 -3.62 15.97
CA LEU A 79 -23.81 -4.67 15.13
C LEU A 79 -23.98 -5.91 16.01
N LYS A 80 -25.22 -6.34 16.26
CA LYS A 80 -25.55 -7.52 17.08
C LYS A 80 -25.58 -8.77 16.22
N GLY A 81 -24.95 -9.84 16.67
CA GLY A 81 -24.82 -11.10 15.93
C GLY A 81 -25.16 -12.34 16.73
N PRO A 82 -24.73 -13.53 16.24
CA PRO A 82 -25.06 -14.82 16.84
C PRO A 82 -24.60 -14.95 18.30
N GLY A 83 -25.39 -15.65 19.11
CA GLY A 83 -25.03 -15.94 20.51
C GLY A 83 -24.89 -14.70 21.39
N GLY A 84 -25.49 -13.57 21.01
CA GLY A 84 -25.36 -12.30 21.73
C GLY A 84 -24.05 -11.56 21.48
N SER A 85 -23.24 -12.00 20.50
CA SER A 85 -22.02 -11.29 20.10
C SER A 85 -22.34 -9.89 19.58
N SER A 86 -21.37 -8.99 19.65
CA SER A 86 -21.51 -7.65 19.07
C SER A 86 -20.19 -7.10 18.55
N ILE A 87 -20.28 -6.30 17.49
CA ILE A 87 -19.16 -5.55 16.91
C ILE A 87 -19.52 -4.07 16.96
N GLY A 88 -18.80 -3.28 17.75
CA GLY A 88 -19.11 -1.87 17.99
C GLY A 88 -17.95 -1.12 18.63
N GLY A 89 -18.20 0.11 19.08
CA GLY A 89 -17.19 0.92 19.77
C GLY A 89 -15.94 1.14 18.90
N SER A 90 -14.77 0.76 19.42
CA SER A 90 -13.49 0.90 18.71
C SER A 90 -13.40 0.08 17.42
N GLU A 91 -14.28 -0.91 17.22
CA GLU A 91 -14.30 -1.74 16.02
C GLU A 91 -14.96 -1.04 14.83
N ILE A 92 -15.67 0.07 15.08
CA ILE A 92 -16.24 0.92 14.03
C ILE A 92 -15.48 2.25 14.02
N GLU A 93 -14.63 2.47 13.02
CA GLU A 93 -13.80 3.67 12.88
C GLU A 93 -14.45 4.64 11.88
N LEU A 94 -14.50 5.93 12.23
CA LEU A 94 -15.06 6.97 11.38
C LEU A 94 -13.96 7.92 10.88
N PHE A 95 -14.03 8.27 9.60
CA PHE A 95 -13.14 9.25 9.00
C PHE A 95 -13.93 10.27 8.19
N LYS A 96 -13.70 11.55 8.45
CA LYS A 96 -14.19 12.64 7.60
C LYS A 96 -13.33 12.70 6.34
N ASN A 97 -13.97 12.69 5.16
CA ASN A 97 -13.26 12.97 3.92
C ASN A 97 -12.75 14.41 3.91
N TRP A 98 -11.44 14.56 3.82
CA TRP A 98 -10.77 15.84 3.60
C TRP A 98 -10.52 16.04 2.11
N TYR A 99 -10.95 17.19 1.62
CA TYR A 99 -10.91 17.50 0.20
C TYR A 99 -9.61 18.20 -0.18
N ALA A 100 -9.03 17.88 -1.33
CA ALA A 100 -7.88 18.56 -1.89
C ALA A 100 -8.15 18.92 -3.36
N LYS A 101 -7.37 19.85 -3.91
CA LYS A 101 -7.41 20.16 -5.34
C LYS A 101 -6.46 19.25 -6.10
N ASN A 102 -6.89 18.72 -7.23
CA ASN A 102 -5.97 18.06 -8.16
C ASN A 102 -5.12 19.08 -8.95
N ARG A 103 -4.27 18.60 -9.84
CA ARG A 103 -3.44 19.44 -10.74
C ARG A 103 -4.26 20.39 -11.63
N ALA A 104 -5.50 20.04 -11.95
CA ALA A 104 -6.44 20.87 -12.70
C ALA A 104 -7.23 21.85 -11.80
N GLY A 105 -6.89 21.97 -10.51
CA GLY A 105 -7.56 22.87 -9.57
C GLY A 105 -8.94 22.41 -9.09
N LYS A 106 -9.38 21.19 -9.44
CA LYS A 106 -10.70 20.65 -9.10
C LYS A 106 -10.69 19.98 -7.73
N TRP A 107 -11.73 20.23 -6.93
CA TRP A 107 -11.93 19.62 -5.62
C TRP A 107 -12.30 18.13 -5.72
N GLN A 108 -11.65 17.32 -4.87
CA GLN A 108 -11.91 15.89 -4.74
C GLN A 108 -11.62 15.40 -3.32
N PRO A 109 -12.30 14.35 -2.83
CA PRO A 109 -11.93 13.73 -1.57
C PRO A 109 -10.55 13.08 -1.72
N ALA A 110 -9.70 13.29 -0.73
CA ALA A 110 -8.29 12.90 -0.77
C ALA A 110 -7.90 12.14 0.50
N TYR A 111 -7.89 12.82 1.65
CA TYR A 111 -7.39 12.26 2.91
C TYR A 111 -8.53 11.87 3.84
N LEU A 112 -8.30 10.86 4.67
CA LEU A 112 -9.24 10.39 5.67
C LEU A 112 -8.81 10.90 7.05
N ILE A 113 -9.56 11.86 7.58
CA ILE A 113 -9.28 12.47 8.89
C ILE A 113 -10.07 11.70 9.95
N PRO A 114 -9.40 11.02 10.91
CA PRO A 114 -10.10 10.32 11.97
C PRO A 114 -11.00 11.28 12.76
N ILE A 115 -12.23 10.84 13.05
CA ILE A 115 -13.17 11.57 13.90
C ILE A 115 -13.74 10.63 14.96
N LYS A 116 -14.04 11.15 16.15
CA LYS A 116 -14.70 10.35 17.20
C LYS A 116 -16.18 10.14 16.85
N HIS A 117 -16.77 9.08 17.40
CA HIS A 117 -18.23 8.95 17.39
C HIS A 117 -18.84 10.16 18.07
N THR A 118 -19.95 10.67 17.52
CA THR A 118 -20.65 11.87 17.99
C THR A 118 -19.87 13.20 17.90
N GLU A 119 -18.67 13.21 17.32
CA GLU A 119 -17.93 14.45 17.06
C GLU A 119 -18.75 15.33 16.09
N ALA A 120 -18.98 16.58 16.49
CA ALA A 120 -19.81 17.50 15.72
C ALA A 120 -19.05 18.02 14.49
N LEU A 121 -19.68 17.87 13.32
CA LEU A 121 -19.23 18.40 12.04
C LEU A 121 -20.16 19.52 11.57
N ALA A 122 -19.70 20.28 10.58
CA ALA A 122 -20.50 21.26 9.87
C ALA A 122 -20.31 21.13 8.36
N ILE A 123 -21.35 21.48 7.60
CA ILE A 123 -21.32 21.54 6.13
C ILE A 123 -21.79 22.93 5.72
N PRO A 124 -20.93 23.80 5.14
CA PRO A 124 -19.53 23.56 4.78
C PRO A 124 -18.61 23.35 5.99
N ASP A 125 -17.50 22.62 5.79
CA ASP A 125 -16.46 22.46 6.81
C ASP A 125 -15.71 23.80 7.01
N PRO A 126 -15.79 24.41 8.21
CA PRO A 126 -15.21 25.72 8.48
C PRO A 126 -13.68 25.71 8.46
N VAL A 127 -13.05 24.56 8.73
CA VAL A 127 -11.59 24.40 8.67
C VAL A 127 -11.14 24.28 7.22
N ARG A 128 -11.89 23.54 6.39
CA ARG A 128 -11.50 23.31 4.99
C ARG A 128 -11.69 24.54 4.11
N LYS A 129 -12.71 25.36 4.40
CA LYS A 129 -13.08 26.57 3.63
C LYS A 129 -13.35 26.28 2.15
N LEU A 130 -14.00 25.15 1.85
CA LEU A 130 -14.41 24.80 0.48
C LEU A 130 -15.68 25.58 0.12
N ARG A 131 -15.58 26.53 -0.82
CA ARG A 131 -16.73 27.31 -1.28
C ARG A 131 -17.75 26.43 -2.00
N GLY A 132 -19.01 26.51 -1.58
CA GLY A 132 -20.12 25.77 -2.19
C GLY A 132 -20.22 24.31 -1.77
N GLN A 133 -19.55 23.90 -0.69
CA GLN A 133 -19.67 22.54 -0.18
C GLN A 133 -21.13 22.23 0.20
N ARG A 134 -21.67 21.15 -0.38
CA ARG A 134 -22.98 20.60 -0.06
C ARG A 134 -22.90 19.18 0.48
N ASN A 135 -21.86 18.44 0.11
CA ASN A 135 -21.68 17.04 0.50
C ASN A 135 -20.49 16.91 1.45
N GLN A 136 -20.67 16.14 2.50
CA GLN A 136 -19.58 15.63 3.33
C GLN A 136 -19.61 14.11 3.30
N GLY A 137 -18.55 13.51 2.76
CA GLY A 137 -18.33 12.07 2.87
C GLY A 137 -17.79 11.72 4.25
N VAL A 138 -18.35 10.68 4.87
CA VAL A 138 -17.81 10.05 6.07
C VAL A 138 -17.54 8.58 5.75
N TYR A 139 -16.28 8.20 5.79
CA TYR A 139 -15.84 6.83 5.60
C TYR A 139 -16.05 6.05 6.90
N VAL A 140 -16.66 4.87 6.79
CA VAL A 140 -16.94 3.98 7.91
C VAL A 140 -16.16 2.69 7.69
N ASP A 141 -15.25 2.41 8.61
CA ASP A 141 -14.52 1.16 8.71
C ASP A 141 -15.13 0.29 9.79
N VAL A 142 -15.43 -0.97 9.47
CA VAL A 142 -15.80 -1.98 10.45
C VAL A 142 -14.69 -3.04 10.45
N TYR A 143 -13.93 -3.13 11.53
CA TYR A 143 -13.04 -4.25 11.76
C TYR A 143 -13.85 -5.42 12.33
N ILE A 144 -13.69 -6.60 11.74
CA ILE A 144 -14.30 -7.82 12.23
C ILE A 144 -13.27 -8.52 13.13
N PRO A 145 -13.48 -8.61 14.46
CA PRO A 145 -12.54 -9.27 15.35
C PRO A 145 -12.26 -10.72 14.95
N LYS A 146 -11.05 -11.21 15.27
CA LYS A 146 -10.63 -12.57 14.89
C LYS A 146 -11.44 -13.69 15.54
N ASP A 147 -12.04 -13.38 16.68
CA ASP A 147 -12.87 -14.25 17.51
C ASP A 147 -14.37 -14.01 17.32
N ALA A 148 -14.77 -13.06 16.46
CA ALA A 148 -16.19 -12.81 16.19
C ALA A 148 -16.87 -14.07 15.61
N PRO A 149 -18.00 -14.55 16.16
CA PRO A 149 -18.73 -15.67 15.59
C PRO A 149 -19.15 -15.42 14.14
N ALA A 150 -19.00 -16.42 13.27
CA ALA A 150 -19.51 -16.36 11.90
C ALA A 150 -21.04 -16.29 11.90
N GLY A 151 -21.63 -15.54 10.96
CA GLY A 151 -23.08 -15.38 10.86
C GLY A 151 -23.50 -13.97 10.47
N ASP A 152 -24.79 -13.68 10.65
CA ASP A 152 -25.40 -12.40 10.29
C ASP A 152 -25.42 -11.46 11.49
N TYR A 153 -25.00 -10.22 11.26
CA TYR A 153 -25.01 -9.14 12.23
C TYR A 153 -25.88 -7.99 11.73
N ALA A 154 -26.56 -7.30 12.65
CA ALA A 154 -27.42 -6.17 12.33
C ALA A 154 -27.28 -5.04 13.36
N GLY A 155 -27.30 -3.80 12.87
CA GLY A 155 -27.35 -2.58 13.67
C GLY A 155 -27.75 -1.40 12.79
N ALA A 156 -27.34 -0.21 13.17
CA ALA A 156 -27.60 0.99 12.38
C ALA A 156 -26.50 2.05 12.58
N VAL A 157 -26.53 3.07 11.73
CA VAL A 157 -25.81 4.33 11.96
C VAL A 157 -26.81 5.47 11.98
N LYS A 158 -26.78 6.24 13.07
CA LYS A 158 -27.64 7.41 13.27
C LYS A 158 -26.87 8.67 12.88
N VAL A 159 -27.51 9.55 12.12
CA VAL A 159 -26.99 10.86 11.74
C VAL A 159 -27.95 11.93 12.25
N GLU A 160 -27.42 12.83 13.08
CA GLU A 160 -28.15 13.92 13.70
C GLU A 160 -27.60 15.25 13.21
N ALA A 161 -28.43 16.28 13.12
CA ALA A 161 -28.03 17.64 12.78
C ALA A 161 -28.95 18.63 13.50
N GLU A 162 -28.46 19.84 13.78
CA GLU A 162 -29.21 20.85 14.52
C GLU A 162 -30.51 21.25 13.80
N GLY A 163 -31.61 21.25 14.55
CA GLY A 163 -32.93 21.65 14.05
C GLY A 163 -33.44 20.78 12.90
N ALA A 164 -33.03 19.51 12.81
CA ALA A 164 -33.52 18.54 11.85
C ALA A 164 -33.75 17.17 12.52
N PRO A 165 -34.78 16.41 12.12
CA PRO A 165 -34.96 15.03 12.58
C PRO A 165 -33.75 14.15 12.25
N ALA A 166 -33.39 13.27 13.18
CA ALA A 166 -32.35 12.27 12.98
C ALA A 166 -32.70 11.32 11.83
N VAL A 167 -31.68 10.91 11.07
CA VAL A 167 -31.79 9.88 10.04
C VAL A 167 -31.06 8.64 10.51
N THR A 168 -31.72 7.49 10.49
CA THR A 168 -31.14 6.20 10.90
C THR A 168 -31.02 5.30 9.68
N ILE A 169 -29.82 4.80 9.43
CA ILE A 169 -29.51 3.94 8.30
C ILE A 169 -29.19 2.53 8.84
N PRO A 170 -30.03 1.51 8.58
CA PRO A 170 -29.74 0.14 8.94
C PRO A 170 -28.44 -0.37 8.28
N VAL A 171 -27.69 -1.18 9.03
CA VAL A 171 -26.45 -1.84 8.57
C VAL A 171 -26.55 -3.32 8.84
N LYS A 172 -26.29 -4.13 7.81
CA LYS A 172 -26.18 -5.59 7.87
C LYS A 172 -24.78 -6.02 7.49
N LEU A 173 -24.21 -6.91 8.29
CA LEU A 173 -22.89 -7.48 8.09
C LEU A 173 -22.98 -9.01 8.06
N LYS A 174 -22.48 -9.63 6.98
CA LYS A 174 -22.21 -11.08 6.96
C LYS A 174 -20.76 -11.35 7.38
N VAL A 175 -20.57 -12.16 8.41
CA VAL A 175 -19.25 -12.68 8.82
C VAL A 175 -19.08 -14.10 8.31
N TYR A 176 -18.06 -14.33 7.47
CA TYR A 176 -17.69 -15.64 6.96
C TYR A 176 -16.87 -16.46 7.95
N ASP A 177 -16.96 -17.79 7.85
CA ASP A 177 -16.28 -18.73 8.74
C ASP A 177 -14.84 -19.04 8.31
N PHE A 178 -14.03 -17.99 8.18
CA PHE A 178 -12.57 -18.10 8.06
C PHE A 178 -11.92 -16.82 8.61
N VAL A 179 -10.59 -16.84 8.76
CA VAL A 179 -9.82 -15.77 9.39
C VAL A 179 -8.71 -15.31 8.45
N LEU A 180 -8.57 -14.00 8.25
CA LEU A 180 -7.41 -13.43 7.55
C LEU A 180 -6.13 -13.60 8.38
N PRO A 181 -5.00 -13.96 7.74
CA PRO A 181 -3.72 -14.08 8.43
C PRO A 181 -3.18 -12.70 8.87
N ASP A 182 -2.41 -12.67 9.96
CA ASP A 182 -1.66 -11.47 10.34
C ASP A 182 -0.41 -11.26 9.49
N LYS A 183 0.22 -12.35 9.06
CA LYS A 183 1.34 -12.29 8.14
C LYS A 183 0.81 -12.12 6.72
N LEU A 184 1.25 -11.07 6.04
CA LEU A 184 0.85 -10.84 4.65
C LEU A 184 1.62 -11.78 3.73
N THR A 185 0.90 -12.46 2.84
CA THR A 185 1.44 -13.32 1.77
C THR A 185 1.55 -12.56 0.45
N PHE A 186 0.76 -11.50 0.28
CA PHE A 186 0.94 -10.49 -0.78
C PHE A 186 1.23 -9.12 -0.18
N TRP A 187 2.23 -8.42 -0.72
CA TRP A 187 2.84 -7.24 -0.11
C TRP A 187 2.50 -5.94 -0.83
N PRO A 188 1.57 -5.13 -0.30
CA PRO A 188 1.43 -3.73 -0.68
C PRO A 188 2.46 -2.89 0.08
N GLU A 189 3.63 -2.71 -0.54
CA GLU A 189 4.78 -2.02 0.04
C GLU A 189 4.76 -0.53 -0.29
N LEU A 190 4.84 0.32 0.73
CA LEU A 190 4.90 1.77 0.61
C LEU A 190 6.35 2.22 0.68
N ASN A 191 6.98 2.44 -0.48
CA ASN A 191 8.35 2.91 -0.53
C ASN A 191 8.48 4.39 -0.15
N ALA A 192 9.55 4.74 0.53
CA ALA A 192 9.93 6.11 0.79
C ALA A 192 11.44 6.32 0.79
N TYR A 193 11.95 7.24 -0.02
CA TYR A 193 13.38 7.60 -0.05
C TYR A 193 13.82 8.54 1.09
N GLN A 194 13.06 8.56 2.19
CA GLN A 194 13.40 9.31 3.39
C GLN A 194 12.72 8.69 4.61
N VAL A 195 13.38 8.77 5.76
CA VAL A 195 12.79 8.40 7.06
C VAL A 195 12.14 9.65 7.66
N PRO A 196 10.79 9.69 7.82
CA PRO A 196 10.14 10.80 8.48
C PRO A 196 10.53 10.84 9.97
N ARG A 197 10.55 12.04 10.58
CA ARG A 197 10.97 12.24 11.98
C ARG A 197 10.20 11.34 12.96
N ASP A 198 8.89 11.25 12.77
CA ASP A 198 7.96 10.49 13.62
C ASP A 198 7.66 9.12 12.97
N ALA A 199 8.69 8.41 12.52
CA ALA A 199 8.56 7.24 11.65
C ALA A 199 7.58 6.18 12.16
N HIS A 200 7.61 5.84 13.44
CA HIS A 200 6.73 4.80 13.99
C HIS A 200 5.24 5.08 13.76
N ASP A 201 4.80 6.33 13.73
CA ASP A 201 3.39 6.66 13.45
C ASP A 201 3.01 6.38 11.98
N TYR A 202 3.93 6.63 11.05
CA TYR A 202 3.76 6.28 9.64
C TYR A 202 3.68 4.76 9.46
N TYR A 203 4.58 4.03 10.13
CA TYR A 203 4.58 2.57 10.11
C TYR A 203 3.27 2.02 10.72
N ARG A 204 2.81 2.54 11.86
CA ARG A 204 1.54 2.12 12.48
C ARG A 204 0.35 2.37 11.56
N LEU A 205 0.28 3.53 10.91
CA LEU A 205 -0.81 3.85 10.00
C LEU A 205 -0.81 2.94 8.77
N ALA A 206 0.34 2.67 8.16
CA ALA A 206 0.47 1.72 7.07
C ALA A 206 0.07 0.31 7.52
N HIS A 207 0.62 -0.15 8.63
CA HIS A 207 0.39 -1.47 9.19
C HIS A 207 -1.08 -1.73 9.55
N GLN A 208 -1.78 -0.71 10.09
CA GLN A 208 -3.22 -0.75 10.38
C GLN A 208 -4.04 -1.03 9.12
N ASN A 209 -3.59 -0.47 7.98
CA ASN A 209 -4.22 -0.66 6.69
C ASN A 209 -3.63 -1.86 5.92
N ARG A 210 -2.98 -2.81 6.60
CA ARG A 210 -2.34 -3.99 5.97
C ARG A 210 -1.34 -3.61 4.86
N ASN A 211 -0.67 -2.46 5.00
CA ASN A 211 0.42 -2.01 4.15
C ASN A 211 1.78 -2.15 4.85
N ILE A 212 2.85 -2.25 4.06
CA ILE A 212 4.22 -2.40 4.55
C ILE A 212 4.97 -1.10 4.27
N MET A 213 5.16 -0.25 5.28
CA MET A 213 6.02 0.92 5.09
C MET A 213 7.47 0.47 4.99
N ASN A 214 8.20 0.93 3.97
CA ASN A 214 9.63 0.63 3.82
C ASN A 214 10.39 1.91 3.46
N CYS A 215 11.10 2.46 4.46
CA CYS A 215 11.86 3.70 4.30
C CYS A 215 13.31 3.39 3.96
N TRP A 216 13.81 3.97 2.88
CA TRP A 216 15.22 4.02 2.54
C TRP A 216 15.81 5.35 3.08
N ARG A 217 16.59 5.36 4.16
CA ARG A 217 16.96 4.19 4.99
C ARG A 217 17.37 4.56 6.42
N PHE A 218 17.29 3.56 7.30
CA PHE A 218 17.91 3.63 8.62
C PHE A 218 19.38 3.19 8.51
N THR A 219 20.30 4.04 8.98
CA THR A 219 21.75 3.81 8.85
C THR A 219 22.41 3.89 10.23
N PRO A 220 23.09 2.83 10.73
CA PRO A 220 23.90 2.93 11.94
C PRO A 220 25.15 3.75 11.66
N GLN A 221 25.68 4.41 12.68
CA GLN A 221 26.97 5.10 12.55
C GLN A 221 28.10 4.08 12.41
N THR A 222 29.12 4.44 11.65
CA THR A 222 30.30 3.62 11.41
C THR A 222 31.54 4.24 12.06
N SER A 223 32.49 3.39 12.46
CA SER A 223 33.85 3.80 12.83
C SER A 223 34.86 2.74 12.38
N GLY A 224 36.13 3.11 12.24
CA GLY A 224 37.15 2.21 11.68
C GLY A 224 37.02 2.05 10.15
N SER A 225 37.78 1.13 9.57
CA SER A 225 37.83 0.86 8.14
C SER A 225 38.22 -0.59 7.86
N GLY A 226 37.99 -1.07 6.64
CA GLY A 226 38.33 -2.44 6.26
C GLY A 226 37.72 -3.47 7.19
N LYS A 227 38.50 -4.49 7.55
CA LYS A 227 38.08 -5.56 8.47
C LYS A 227 37.73 -5.07 9.88
N ASP A 228 38.27 -3.91 10.28
CA ASP A 228 38.10 -3.34 11.61
C ASP A 228 36.91 -2.38 11.71
N LEU A 229 36.14 -2.20 10.64
CA LEU A 229 34.90 -1.42 10.64
C LEU A 229 33.97 -1.88 11.77
N LYS A 230 33.43 -0.95 12.55
CA LYS A 230 32.44 -1.18 13.59
C LYS A 230 31.15 -0.39 13.35
N LEU A 231 30.02 -1.03 13.63
CA LEU A 231 28.70 -0.40 13.64
C LEU A 231 28.33 0.04 15.06
N ARG A 232 27.63 1.17 15.19
CA ARG A 232 27.08 1.68 16.45
C ARG A 232 25.57 1.53 16.46
N TRP A 233 25.05 0.79 17.44
CA TRP A 233 23.68 0.29 17.42
C TRP A 233 22.66 1.16 18.14
N ASP A 234 23.03 1.95 19.16
CA ASP A 234 22.05 2.59 20.07
C ASP A 234 20.95 3.39 19.36
N ARG A 235 21.34 4.25 18.41
CA ARG A 235 20.38 5.04 17.62
C ARG A 235 19.60 4.18 16.62
N TYR A 236 20.26 3.18 16.05
CA TYR A 236 19.65 2.26 15.10
C TYR A 236 18.59 1.39 15.77
N ASP A 237 18.92 0.77 16.91
CA ASP A 237 18.04 -0.07 17.72
C ASP A 237 16.79 0.69 18.20
N LYS A 238 16.95 1.95 18.64
CA LYS A 238 15.82 2.78 19.05
C LYS A 238 14.84 3.05 17.90
N ALA A 239 15.36 3.24 16.68
CA ALA A 239 14.56 3.52 15.50
C ALA A 239 13.93 2.26 14.89
N VAL A 240 14.69 1.17 14.81
CA VAL A 240 14.36 -0.04 14.04
C VAL A 240 13.85 -1.18 14.91
N GLY A 241 14.37 -1.33 16.13
CA GLY A 241 14.04 -2.44 17.02
C GLY A 241 12.54 -2.62 17.28
N PRO A 242 11.76 -1.56 17.56
CA PRO A 242 10.31 -1.67 17.71
C PRO A 242 9.57 -2.16 16.44
N LEU A 243 10.12 -1.89 15.26
CA LEU A 243 9.55 -2.32 13.98
C LEU A 243 9.82 -3.82 13.72
N LEU A 244 11.01 -4.31 14.12
CA LEU A 244 11.44 -5.70 13.91
C LEU A 244 10.96 -6.66 14.99
N SER A 245 10.74 -6.17 16.21
CA SER A 245 10.14 -6.95 17.31
C SER A 245 8.61 -7.00 17.23
N GLY A 246 7.99 -6.04 16.56
CA GLY A 246 6.53 -5.87 16.52
C GLY A 246 5.98 -4.95 17.61
N GLU A 247 6.82 -4.49 18.55
CA GLU A 247 6.41 -3.60 19.65
C GLU A 247 5.76 -2.30 19.16
N ALA A 248 6.20 -1.76 18.01
CA ALA A 248 5.59 -0.58 17.41
C ALA A 248 4.10 -0.79 17.09
N PHE A 249 3.67 -2.05 16.89
CA PHE A 249 2.35 -2.44 16.39
C PHE A 249 1.48 -3.15 17.43
N LYS A 250 1.86 -3.16 18.71
CA LYS A 250 1.08 -3.86 19.76
C LYS A 250 -0.39 -3.42 19.86
N ASN A 251 -0.69 -2.17 19.48
CA ASN A 251 -2.03 -1.59 19.51
C ASN A 251 -2.71 -1.56 18.12
N ASN A 252 -2.08 -2.15 17.10
CA ASN A 252 -2.69 -2.32 15.78
C ASN A 252 -3.52 -3.61 15.74
N ARG A 253 -4.39 -3.76 14.72
CA ARG A 253 -5.20 -4.97 14.54
C ARG A 253 -4.40 -6.26 14.32
N ARG A 254 -3.25 -6.17 13.65
CA ARG A 254 -2.29 -7.27 13.52
C ARG A 254 -1.26 -7.18 14.66
N SER A 255 -1.76 -7.26 15.90
CA SER A 255 -0.99 -6.90 17.10
C SER A 255 0.33 -7.67 17.18
N GLY A 256 1.43 -6.93 17.37
CA GLY A 256 2.77 -7.52 17.54
C GLY A 256 3.36 -8.18 16.29
N ALA A 257 2.73 -8.07 15.12
CA ALA A 257 3.33 -8.50 13.86
C ALA A 257 4.45 -7.51 13.47
N PRO A 258 5.71 -7.97 13.31
CA PRO A 258 6.78 -7.11 12.81
C PRO A 258 6.59 -6.83 11.32
N VAL A 259 7.30 -5.82 10.81
CA VAL A 259 7.28 -5.53 9.37
C VAL A 259 7.76 -6.73 8.55
N GLU A 260 7.14 -6.93 7.40
CA GLU A 260 7.39 -8.07 6.51
C GLU A 260 8.76 -7.98 5.82
N CYS A 261 9.15 -6.77 5.41
CA CYS A 261 10.44 -6.46 4.81
C CYS A 261 11.01 -5.13 5.33
N MET A 262 12.33 -4.95 5.21
CA MET A 262 13.00 -3.68 5.49
C MET A 262 14.29 -3.55 4.67
N TYR A 263 14.55 -2.35 4.15
CA TYR A 263 15.86 -2.03 3.57
C TYR A 263 16.99 -2.06 4.60
N LEU A 264 18.13 -2.61 4.19
CA LEU A 264 19.41 -2.40 4.84
C LEU A 264 20.14 -1.20 4.24
N PRO A 265 21.09 -0.59 4.99
CA PRO A 265 21.76 0.64 4.57
C PRO A 265 22.89 0.44 3.55
N PHE A 266 23.01 -0.74 2.93
CA PHE A 266 24.04 -0.98 1.93
C PHE A 266 23.75 -0.15 0.68
N GLU A 267 24.75 0.59 0.20
CA GLU A 267 24.78 1.20 -1.12
C GLU A 267 26.24 1.32 -1.57
N ASP A 268 26.45 1.80 -2.79
CA ASP A 268 27.78 2.06 -3.34
C ASP A 268 28.64 2.97 -2.44
N SER A 269 28.05 3.89 -1.68
CA SER A 269 28.74 4.78 -0.73
C SER A 269 28.59 4.46 0.77
N TRP A 270 28.06 3.28 1.15
CA TRP A 270 27.99 2.82 2.55
C TRP A 270 28.22 1.30 2.66
N PRO A 271 29.02 0.79 3.61
CA PRO A 271 29.53 1.46 4.82
C PRO A 271 30.78 2.31 4.61
N THR A 272 31.36 2.26 3.42
CA THR A 272 32.56 3.00 3.05
C THR A 272 32.24 3.92 1.88
N PRO A 273 32.59 5.22 1.96
CA PRO A 273 32.38 6.13 0.83
C PRO A 273 33.28 5.76 -0.36
N LEU A 274 32.76 5.96 -1.58
CA LEU A 274 33.59 5.89 -2.79
C LEU A 274 34.47 7.13 -2.90
N THR A 275 35.77 6.93 -2.92
CA THR A 275 36.76 7.99 -3.01
C THR A 275 37.87 7.55 -3.96
N LYS A 276 38.75 8.45 -4.37
CA LYS A 276 39.95 8.09 -5.15
C LYS A 276 40.82 7.02 -4.48
N LYS A 277 40.72 6.85 -3.15
CA LYS A 277 41.44 5.81 -2.39
C LYS A 277 40.75 4.45 -2.45
N THR A 278 39.42 4.43 -2.49
CA THR A 278 38.61 3.20 -2.41
C THR A 278 38.11 2.72 -3.77
N TYR A 279 38.14 3.60 -4.79
CA TYR A 279 37.80 3.31 -6.18
C TYR A 279 38.91 3.84 -7.09
N ASN A 280 39.73 2.93 -7.61
CA ASN A 280 40.92 3.21 -8.41
C ASN A 280 40.59 3.56 -9.87
N TYR A 281 39.75 4.58 -10.07
CA TYR A 281 39.49 5.17 -11.38
C TYR A 281 40.37 6.41 -11.59
N LYS A 282 41.21 6.38 -12.63
CA LYS A 282 42.21 7.42 -12.91
C LYS A 282 41.67 8.61 -13.70
N GLY A 283 40.47 8.51 -14.28
CA GLY A 283 39.88 9.60 -15.05
C GLY A 283 39.26 10.70 -14.19
N TYR A 284 38.54 11.61 -14.84
CA TYR A 284 37.94 12.77 -14.19
C TYR A 284 36.81 12.38 -13.22
N TRP A 285 36.76 13.02 -12.05
CA TRP A 285 35.72 12.82 -11.03
C TRP A 285 34.72 13.96 -11.13
N PRO A 286 33.57 13.77 -11.81
CA PRO A 286 32.65 14.88 -12.05
C PRO A 286 31.98 15.35 -10.76
N LYS A 287 31.76 16.66 -10.72
CA LYS A 287 31.15 17.41 -9.62
C LYS A 287 29.72 17.80 -9.99
N ARG A 288 29.03 18.40 -9.00
CA ARG A 288 27.70 18.96 -9.23
C ARG A 288 27.74 20.05 -10.29
N GLY A 289 26.90 19.94 -11.31
CA GLY A 289 26.80 20.88 -12.43
C GLY A 289 27.65 20.49 -13.65
N ASP A 290 28.56 19.52 -13.52
CA ASP A 290 29.36 19.03 -14.63
C ASP A 290 28.50 18.26 -15.65
N ASP A 291 28.98 18.17 -16.90
CA ASP A 291 28.27 17.45 -17.97
C ASP A 291 28.23 15.93 -17.72
N ASN A 292 27.16 15.29 -18.19
CA ASN A 292 27.00 13.84 -18.15
C ASN A 292 28.01 13.11 -19.06
N GLU A 293 28.63 13.79 -20.02
CA GLU A 293 29.73 13.23 -20.83
C GLU A 293 30.87 12.68 -19.96
N HIS A 294 31.13 13.25 -18.78
CA HIS A 294 32.14 12.72 -17.87
C HIS A 294 31.76 11.36 -17.25
N ILE A 295 30.46 11.07 -17.14
CA ILE A 295 29.97 9.74 -16.73
C ILE A 295 30.22 8.74 -17.87
N VAL A 296 29.91 9.13 -19.10
CA VAL A 296 30.16 8.32 -20.31
C VAL A 296 31.65 8.04 -20.47
N ALA A 297 32.50 9.06 -20.34
CA ALA A 297 33.95 8.90 -20.43
C ALA A 297 34.49 7.90 -19.40
N ARG A 298 33.89 7.88 -18.20
CA ARG A 298 34.20 6.86 -17.19
C ARG A 298 33.74 5.48 -17.63
N ASP A 299 32.52 5.31 -18.14
CA ASP A 299 32.04 4.01 -18.63
C ASP A 299 32.94 3.44 -19.75
N MET A 300 33.60 4.31 -20.54
CA MET A 300 34.51 3.90 -21.61
C MET A 300 35.93 3.55 -21.16
N THR A 301 36.36 4.02 -19.98
CA THR A 301 37.79 3.97 -19.58
C THR A 301 38.05 3.37 -18.20
N ALA A 302 37.01 3.21 -17.38
CA ALA A 302 37.17 2.59 -16.07
C ALA A 302 37.46 1.09 -16.21
N PRO A 303 38.35 0.53 -15.35
CA PRO A 303 38.45 -0.92 -15.23
C PRO A 303 37.16 -1.49 -14.66
N TYR A 304 36.97 -2.80 -14.79
CA TYR A 304 35.86 -3.50 -14.15
C TYR A 304 35.79 -3.14 -12.66
N ILE A 305 34.59 -2.78 -12.19
CA ILE A 305 34.36 -2.29 -10.82
C ILE A 305 34.98 -3.20 -9.75
N GLY A 306 34.93 -4.52 -9.96
CA GLY A 306 35.48 -5.48 -9.03
C GLY A 306 37.00 -5.38 -8.87
N ASP A 307 37.71 -4.96 -9.91
CA ASP A 307 39.16 -4.75 -9.87
C ASP A 307 39.51 -3.33 -9.39
N ALA A 308 38.60 -2.39 -9.64
CA ALA A 308 38.76 -0.99 -9.27
C ALA A 308 38.55 -0.72 -7.77
N LEU A 309 37.67 -1.48 -7.11
CA LEU A 309 37.38 -1.30 -5.69
C LEU A 309 38.48 -1.91 -4.81
N SER A 310 38.95 -1.12 -3.84
CA SER A 310 40.00 -1.56 -2.92
C SER A 310 39.55 -2.75 -2.07
N GLN A 311 40.52 -3.54 -1.60
CA GLN A 311 40.22 -4.66 -0.70
C GLN A 311 39.61 -4.15 0.61
N ASP A 312 40.08 -3.02 1.14
CA ASP A 312 39.51 -2.37 2.32
C ASP A 312 38.02 -2.03 2.15
N TYR A 313 37.59 -1.59 0.97
CA TYR A 313 36.18 -1.32 0.71
C TYR A 313 35.35 -2.62 0.83
N LYS A 314 35.81 -3.69 0.17
CA LYS A 314 35.13 -5.00 0.18
C LYS A 314 35.11 -5.61 1.58
N ASP A 315 36.21 -5.49 2.32
CA ASP A 315 36.33 -6.00 3.68
C ASP A 315 35.39 -5.26 4.65
N ALA A 316 35.29 -3.93 4.52
CA ALA A 316 34.34 -3.13 5.31
C ALA A 316 32.88 -3.51 5.04
N PHE A 317 32.52 -3.72 3.77
CA PHE A 317 31.19 -4.20 3.39
C PHE A 317 30.85 -5.53 4.08
N LEU A 318 31.76 -6.51 4.00
CA LEU A 318 31.56 -7.84 4.60
C LEU A 318 31.56 -7.78 6.14
N ALA A 319 32.40 -6.92 6.74
CA ALA A 319 32.42 -6.69 8.18
C ALA A 319 31.12 -6.07 8.70
N ALA A 320 30.52 -5.13 7.95
CA ALA A 320 29.21 -4.58 8.28
C ALA A 320 28.09 -5.62 8.16
N GLN A 321 28.09 -6.42 7.08
CA GLN A 321 27.10 -7.48 6.88
C GLN A 321 27.15 -8.51 8.02
N LYS A 322 28.35 -8.95 8.41
CA LYS A 322 28.54 -9.85 9.55
C LYS A 322 27.96 -9.26 10.83
N GLN A 323 28.27 -8.01 11.14
CA GLN A 323 27.76 -7.33 12.33
C GLN A 323 26.24 -7.22 12.35
N PHE A 324 25.60 -6.91 11.22
CA PHE A 324 24.13 -6.92 11.10
C PHE A 324 23.54 -8.30 11.41
N VAL A 325 24.10 -9.35 10.81
CA VAL A 325 23.64 -10.73 11.01
C VAL A 325 23.76 -11.15 12.48
N GLU A 326 24.92 -10.91 13.09
CA GLU A 326 25.19 -11.28 14.48
C GLU A 326 24.31 -10.49 15.45
N HIS A 327 24.19 -9.17 15.27
CA HIS A 327 23.36 -8.32 16.12
C HIS A 327 21.89 -8.70 16.04
N PHE A 328 21.35 -8.92 14.85
CA PHE A 328 19.93 -9.26 14.67
C PHE A 328 19.62 -10.64 15.22
N LYS A 329 20.55 -11.60 15.07
CA LYS A 329 20.45 -12.91 15.72
C LYS A 329 20.41 -12.76 17.25
N ALA A 330 21.31 -11.96 17.82
CA ALA A 330 21.37 -11.73 19.27
C ALA A 330 20.11 -11.05 19.82
N LYS A 331 19.47 -10.18 19.04
CA LYS A 331 18.21 -9.51 19.40
C LYS A 331 16.95 -10.32 19.12
N GLY A 332 17.06 -11.48 18.46
CA GLY A 332 15.91 -12.28 18.03
C GLY A 332 15.11 -11.66 16.86
N TRP A 333 15.69 -10.73 16.11
CA TRP A 333 15.04 -10.08 14.96
C TRP A 333 15.16 -10.93 13.70
N ASN A 334 14.42 -12.04 13.66
CA ASN A 334 14.54 -13.09 12.62
C ASN A 334 13.26 -13.29 11.76
N ARG A 335 12.23 -12.47 11.97
CA ARG A 335 10.92 -12.60 11.29
C ARG A 335 10.75 -11.72 10.05
N THR A 336 11.54 -10.67 9.91
CA THR A 336 11.50 -9.71 8.79
C THR A 336 12.47 -10.13 7.68
N GLU A 337 12.10 -9.93 6.42
CA GLU A 337 13.00 -10.07 5.27
C GLU A 337 13.87 -8.80 5.13
N MET A 338 15.17 -8.92 5.36
CA MET A 338 16.13 -7.84 5.20
C MET A 338 16.60 -7.79 3.76
N GLN A 339 16.42 -6.63 3.11
CA GLN A 339 16.74 -6.45 1.69
C GLN A 339 17.98 -5.57 1.54
N CYS A 340 19.02 -6.12 0.91
CA CYS A 340 20.15 -5.34 0.40
C CYS A 340 19.77 -4.79 -0.97
N PHE A 341 19.61 -3.47 -1.06
CA PHE A 341 19.17 -2.76 -2.25
C PHE A 341 20.15 -1.65 -2.62
N PHE A 342 20.62 -1.65 -3.87
CA PHE A 342 21.55 -0.65 -4.38
C PHE A 342 20.79 0.44 -5.14
N GLY A 343 20.41 1.50 -4.42
CA GLY A 343 19.57 2.61 -4.92
C GLY A 343 20.26 3.68 -5.77
N GLY A 344 21.36 3.35 -6.46
CA GLY A 344 22.22 4.33 -7.13
C GLY A 344 21.68 4.81 -8.47
N LYS A 345 21.78 6.11 -8.77
CA LYS A 345 21.59 6.67 -10.12
C LYS A 345 22.83 7.48 -10.51
N ALA A 346 23.51 7.10 -11.60
CA ALA A 346 24.76 7.76 -12.00
C ALA A 346 24.59 9.27 -12.23
N THR A 347 23.46 9.69 -12.81
CA THR A 347 23.13 11.11 -13.06
C THR A 347 22.98 11.94 -11.78
N HIS A 348 22.80 11.31 -10.62
CA HIS A 348 22.75 12.04 -9.35
C HIS A 348 24.11 12.62 -8.96
N ARG A 349 25.23 12.12 -9.51
CA ARG A 349 26.56 12.69 -9.27
C ARG A 349 26.67 14.09 -9.84
N THR A 350 26.36 14.25 -11.11
CA THR A 350 26.38 15.55 -11.81
C THR A 350 25.21 16.43 -11.38
N LYS A 351 24.01 15.88 -11.17
CA LYS A 351 22.83 16.68 -10.81
C LYS A 351 22.80 17.16 -9.36
N TYR A 352 23.21 16.31 -8.42
CA TYR A 352 23.07 16.57 -6.98
C TYR A 352 24.41 16.56 -6.22
N GLY A 353 25.53 16.27 -6.88
CA GLY A 353 26.82 16.12 -6.19
C GLY A 353 26.90 14.86 -5.33
N SER A 354 26.01 13.88 -5.56
CA SER A 354 26.01 12.63 -4.81
C SER A 354 27.15 11.71 -5.25
N ASN A 355 27.49 10.73 -4.44
CA ASN A 355 28.61 9.84 -4.70
C ASN A 355 28.23 8.55 -5.42
N MET A 356 27.29 8.63 -6.36
CA MET A 356 26.79 7.49 -7.15
C MET A 356 27.48 7.46 -8.51
N TRP A 357 28.09 6.33 -8.88
CA TRP A 357 28.78 6.19 -10.18
C TRP A 357 27.95 5.43 -11.21
N TRP A 358 27.11 4.51 -10.75
CA TRP A 358 26.33 3.63 -11.62
C TRP A 358 24.85 3.81 -11.37
N THR A 359 24.06 3.41 -12.35
CA THR A 359 22.61 3.30 -12.22
C THR A 359 22.28 1.87 -11.75
N THR A 360 22.53 1.58 -10.47
CA THR A 360 22.20 0.28 -9.86
C THR A 360 20.72 0.13 -9.54
N ASP A 361 20.01 1.25 -9.40
CA ASP A 361 18.55 1.30 -9.44
C ASP A 361 18.10 1.49 -10.91
N GLU A 362 17.42 0.50 -11.48
CA GLU A 362 16.98 0.47 -12.89
C GLU A 362 18.11 0.54 -13.94
N PRO A 363 19.06 -0.42 -13.96
CA PRO A 363 20.20 -0.41 -14.86
C PRO A 363 19.80 -0.29 -16.35
N TYR A 364 20.61 0.43 -17.11
CA TYR A 364 20.39 0.67 -18.53
C TYR A 364 21.62 0.32 -19.37
N HIS A 365 22.80 0.83 -19.00
CA HIS A 365 24.05 0.54 -19.71
C HIS A 365 24.72 -0.72 -19.17
N TRP A 366 25.61 -1.32 -19.96
CA TRP A 366 26.28 -2.57 -19.56
C TRP A 366 27.07 -2.43 -18.26
N GLU A 367 27.75 -1.31 -18.04
CA GLU A 367 28.46 -1.02 -16.79
C GLU A 367 27.53 -0.92 -15.57
N ASP A 368 26.28 -0.48 -15.76
CA ASP A 368 25.27 -0.48 -14.69
C ASP A 368 24.95 -1.92 -14.26
N TRP A 369 24.74 -2.81 -15.23
CA TRP A 369 24.46 -4.23 -14.98
C TRP A 369 25.63 -4.97 -14.33
N LEU A 370 26.86 -4.72 -14.80
CA LEU A 370 28.07 -5.29 -14.22
C LEU A 370 28.28 -4.82 -12.77
N SER A 371 27.93 -3.58 -12.48
CA SER A 371 28.05 -3.00 -11.15
C SER A 371 27.02 -3.54 -10.17
N LEU A 372 25.76 -3.62 -10.60
CA LEU A 372 24.71 -4.28 -9.82
C LEU A 372 25.09 -5.74 -9.53
N GLN A 373 25.50 -6.50 -10.56
CA GLN A 373 25.97 -7.88 -10.40
C GLN A 373 27.13 -7.99 -9.40
N PHE A 374 28.12 -7.10 -9.47
CA PHE A 374 29.26 -7.12 -8.56
C PHE A 374 28.80 -6.95 -7.10
N PHE A 375 27.97 -5.95 -6.82
CA PHE A 375 27.51 -5.67 -5.47
C PHE A 375 26.61 -6.79 -4.92
N ASP A 376 25.71 -7.34 -5.74
CA ASP A 376 24.88 -8.49 -5.38
C ASP A 376 25.72 -9.76 -5.14
N ARG A 377 26.80 -9.97 -5.92
CA ARG A 377 27.77 -11.05 -5.67
C ARG A 377 28.50 -10.87 -4.35
N LEU A 378 28.93 -9.65 -4.03
CA LEU A 378 29.61 -9.35 -2.77
C LEU A 378 28.68 -9.62 -1.58
N TRP A 379 27.43 -9.16 -1.66
CA TRP A 379 26.38 -9.46 -0.69
C TRP A 379 26.15 -10.97 -0.54
N THR A 380 25.94 -11.67 -1.65
CA THR A 380 25.64 -13.10 -1.66
C THR A 380 26.80 -13.93 -1.12
N ARG A 381 28.05 -13.56 -1.41
CA ARG A 381 29.25 -14.23 -0.88
C ARG A 381 29.29 -14.13 0.64
N GLY A 382 29.15 -12.93 1.21
CA GLY A 382 29.22 -12.76 2.66
C GLY A 382 28.05 -13.44 3.38
N ARG A 383 26.84 -13.34 2.82
CA ARG A 383 25.65 -14.06 3.33
C ARG A 383 25.87 -15.58 3.38
N LYS A 384 26.38 -16.18 2.28
CA LYS A 384 26.68 -17.62 2.20
C LYS A 384 27.74 -18.03 3.22
N ALA A 385 28.80 -17.24 3.38
CA ALA A 385 29.84 -17.50 4.37
C ALA A 385 29.30 -17.46 5.81
N LEU A 386 28.26 -16.67 6.08
CA LEU A 386 27.58 -16.59 7.37
C LEU A 386 26.49 -17.66 7.57
N GLY A 387 26.19 -18.48 6.56
CA GLY A 387 25.20 -19.55 6.64
C GLY A 387 23.76 -19.08 6.86
N VAL A 388 23.43 -17.83 6.54
CA VAL A 388 22.06 -17.28 6.72
C VAL A 388 21.22 -17.42 5.43
N PRO A 389 19.91 -17.69 5.56
CA PRO A 389 19.07 -18.06 4.42
C PRO A 389 18.73 -16.87 3.52
N LYS A 390 18.65 -17.13 2.21
CA LYS A 390 18.30 -16.10 1.23
C LYS A 390 16.91 -15.49 1.40
N THR A 391 16.00 -16.27 1.96
CA THR A 391 14.63 -15.85 2.24
C THR A 391 14.53 -14.82 3.36
N ARG A 392 15.58 -14.62 4.19
CA ARG A 392 15.61 -13.62 5.26
C ARG A 392 16.62 -12.49 5.00
N TRP A 393 17.66 -12.75 4.23
CA TRP A 393 18.73 -11.78 3.89
C TRP A 393 18.84 -11.64 2.37
N ALA A 394 17.82 -11.08 1.73
CA ALA A 394 17.69 -11.06 0.28
C ALA A 394 18.60 -10.01 -0.38
N SER A 395 19.23 -10.36 -1.50
CA SER A 395 19.69 -9.37 -2.48
C SER A 395 18.49 -8.93 -3.31
N ARG A 396 18.28 -7.61 -3.41
CA ARG A 396 17.18 -6.99 -4.13
C ARG A 396 17.70 -6.13 -5.28
N ALA A 397 17.06 -6.27 -6.43
CA ALA A 397 17.22 -5.37 -7.57
C ALA A 397 15.88 -4.77 -8.02
N ASP A 398 15.91 -3.54 -8.53
CA ASP A 398 14.77 -2.88 -9.15
C ASP A 398 15.06 -2.73 -10.65
N ILE A 399 14.23 -3.33 -11.51
CA ILE A 399 14.51 -3.53 -12.94
C ILE A 399 13.34 -3.06 -13.82
N SER A 400 13.49 -1.97 -14.56
CA SER A 400 12.45 -1.52 -15.51
C SER A 400 12.48 -2.24 -16.87
N ARG A 401 13.58 -2.94 -17.19
CA ARG A 401 13.79 -3.59 -18.50
C ARG A 401 14.15 -5.07 -18.37
N PRO A 402 13.22 -5.93 -17.93
CA PRO A 402 13.47 -7.37 -17.78
C PRO A 402 13.92 -8.06 -19.08
N GLN A 403 13.59 -7.50 -20.23
CA GLN A 403 14.02 -7.98 -21.55
C GLN A 403 15.53 -7.85 -21.79
N TRP A 404 16.22 -6.95 -21.09
CA TRP A 404 17.67 -6.71 -21.26
C TRP A 404 18.53 -7.30 -20.14
N GLN A 405 17.91 -7.85 -19.09
CA GLN A 405 18.64 -8.49 -17.98
C GLN A 405 19.51 -9.68 -18.44
N GLY A 406 19.12 -10.38 -19.51
CA GLY A 406 19.81 -11.60 -19.94
C GLY A 406 19.96 -12.60 -18.79
N LYS A 407 21.20 -13.05 -18.55
CA LYS A 407 21.62 -13.91 -17.43
C LYS A 407 22.52 -13.19 -16.42
N VAL A 408 22.64 -11.86 -16.51
CA VAL A 408 23.67 -11.11 -15.77
C VAL A 408 23.41 -11.13 -14.26
N LEU A 409 22.18 -11.36 -13.81
CA LEU A 409 21.84 -11.40 -12.38
C LEU A 409 21.55 -12.83 -11.86
N ASP A 410 21.82 -13.86 -12.67
CA ASP A 410 21.52 -15.24 -12.30
C ASP A 410 22.30 -15.67 -11.06
N GLY A 411 21.58 -16.19 -10.07
CA GLY A 411 22.15 -16.73 -8.83
C GLY A 411 22.70 -15.69 -7.84
N VAL A 412 22.55 -14.39 -8.13
CA VAL A 412 23.06 -13.31 -7.28
C VAL A 412 21.96 -12.39 -6.75
N VAL A 413 20.79 -12.37 -7.40
CA VAL A 413 19.59 -11.68 -6.91
C VAL A 413 18.53 -12.69 -6.44
N ASP A 414 17.89 -12.40 -5.31
CA ASP A 414 16.84 -13.26 -4.75
C ASP A 414 15.44 -12.65 -4.92
N THR A 415 15.33 -11.33 -5.02
CA THR A 415 14.05 -10.60 -5.20
C THR A 415 14.22 -9.49 -6.23
N VAL A 416 13.31 -9.41 -7.19
CA VAL A 416 13.32 -8.34 -8.20
C VAL A 416 11.99 -7.60 -8.20
N TYR A 417 12.06 -6.27 -8.06
CA TYR A 417 10.93 -5.40 -8.32
C TYR A 417 11.01 -4.96 -9.77
N PHE A 418 10.11 -5.47 -10.60
CA PHE A 418 10.01 -5.05 -11.99
C PHE A 418 9.08 -3.84 -12.13
N GLY A 419 9.40 -2.93 -13.05
CA GLY A 419 8.55 -1.77 -13.29
C GLY A 419 7.17 -2.19 -13.81
N THR A 420 6.12 -1.42 -13.51
CA THR A 420 4.73 -1.76 -13.90
C THR A 420 4.56 -1.99 -15.41
N GLY A 421 5.41 -1.39 -16.25
CA GLY A 421 5.48 -1.69 -17.69
C GLY A 421 5.78 -3.16 -18.03
N ALA A 422 6.38 -3.91 -17.10
CA ALA A 422 6.58 -5.35 -17.22
C ALA A 422 5.26 -6.15 -17.08
N PHE A 423 4.16 -5.52 -16.65
CA PHE A 423 2.86 -6.14 -16.38
C PHE A 423 1.72 -5.58 -17.23
N THR A 424 2.05 -4.89 -18.34
CA THR A 424 1.05 -4.29 -19.26
C THR A 424 0.79 -5.11 -20.51
N SER A 425 1.58 -6.15 -20.80
CA SER A 425 1.41 -6.99 -21.99
C SER A 425 1.75 -8.46 -21.73
N PRO A 426 1.14 -9.42 -22.46
CA PRO A 426 1.46 -10.85 -22.38
C PRO A 426 2.93 -11.20 -22.47
N ASN A 427 3.65 -10.58 -23.40
CA ASN A 427 5.07 -10.86 -23.59
C ASN A 427 5.90 -10.36 -22.40
N SER A 428 5.56 -9.20 -21.85
CA SER A 428 6.29 -8.59 -20.74
C SER A 428 6.17 -9.42 -19.45
N TYR A 429 4.95 -9.78 -19.03
CA TYR A 429 4.81 -10.54 -17.78
C TYR A 429 5.22 -11.99 -17.93
N ARG A 430 5.15 -12.56 -19.15
CA ARG A 430 5.74 -13.88 -19.45
C ARG A 430 7.26 -13.85 -19.24
N ARG A 431 7.96 -12.78 -19.64
CA ARG A 431 9.40 -12.63 -19.40
C ARG A 431 9.73 -12.63 -17.90
N CYS A 432 8.99 -11.88 -17.09
CA CYS A 432 9.17 -11.90 -15.63
C CYS A 432 8.92 -13.28 -15.02
N ARG A 433 7.89 -13.99 -15.50
CA ARG A 433 7.59 -15.34 -15.04
C ARG A 433 8.69 -16.34 -15.37
N LEU A 434 9.22 -16.31 -16.60
CA LEU A 434 10.34 -17.17 -17.00
C LEU A 434 11.57 -16.90 -16.13
N LEU A 435 11.90 -15.64 -15.88
CA LEU A 435 12.98 -15.28 -14.95
C LEU A 435 12.74 -15.83 -13.54
N GLY A 436 11.51 -15.73 -13.02
CA GLY A 436 11.11 -16.33 -11.75
C GLY A 436 11.29 -17.85 -11.71
N GLN A 437 10.83 -18.55 -12.75
CA GLN A 437 10.90 -20.01 -12.86
C GLN A 437 12.34 -20.53 -13.03
N ASP A 438 13.12 -19.89 -13.89
CA ASP A 438 14.48 -20.34 -14.25
C ASP A 438 15.49 -20.09 -13.13
N THR A 439 15.30 -19.04 -12.33
CA THR A 439 16.29 -18.60 -11.32
C THR A 439 15.79 -18.72 -9.88
N GLY A 440 14.49 -18.93 -9.67
CA GLY A 440 13.87 -18.93 -8.35
C GLY A 440 13.85 -17.56 -7.68
N LEU A 441 13.89 -16.47 -8.46
CA LEU A 441 13.72 -15.12 -7.92
C LEU A 441 12.27 -14.86 -7.50
N LYS A 442 12.11 -14.08 -6.44
CA LYS A 442 10.82 -13.56 -6.02
C LYS A 442 10.45 -12.38 -6.92
N VAL A 443 9.30 -12.48 -7.60
CA VAL A 443 8.83 -11.48 -8.56
C VAL A 443 7.97 -10.45 -7.83
N MET A 444 8.36 -9.19 -7.90
CA MET A 444 7.64 -8.05 -7.31
C MET A 444 7.36 -7.00 -8.38
N VAL A 445 6.44 -6.07 -8.12
CA VAL A 445 6.13 -4.97 -9.04
C VAL A 445 6.33 -3.64 -8.34
N TYR A 446 7.07 -2.71 -8.95
CA TYR A 446 7.01 -1.30 -8.56
C TYR A 446 6.24 -0.47 -9.59
N GLY A 447 5.68 0.65 -9.14
CA GLY A 447 4.81 1.50 -9.94
C GLY A 447 4.20 2.61 -9.11
N GLY A 448 2.89 2.80 -9.24
CA GLY A 448 2.15 3.79 -8.47
C GLY A 448 0.70 3.38 -8.33
N CYS A 449 0.08 3.88 -7.27
CA CYS A 449 -1.37 3.87 -7.16
C CYS A 449 -1.97 4.71 -8.31
N ASN A 450 -3.29 4.62 -8.46
CA ASN A 450 -4.02 5.52 -9.35
C ASN A 450 -3.73 7.00 -9.03
N LYS A 451 -3.81 7.84 -10.06
CA LYS A 451 -3.74 9.29 -9.89
C LYS A 451 -4.85 9.77 -8.94
N ASP A 452 -4.58 10.87 -8.26
CA ASP A 452 -5.55 11.50 -7.37
C ASP A 452 -6.86 11.90 -8.08
N ASP A 453 -6.82 12.15 -9.38
CA ASP A 453 -7.97 12.43 -10.26
C ASP A 453 -8.49 11.23 -11.06
N ALA A 454 -8.32 10.03 -10.53
CA ALA A 454 -8.85 8.79 -11.09
C ALA A 454 -9.58 7.94 -10.04
N SER A 455 -10.30 6.93 -10.52
CA SER A 455 -10.94 5.89 -9.69
C SER A 455 -9.91 5.20 -8.79
N ASN A 456 -10.25 5.04 -7.50
CA ASN A 456 -9.41 4.28 -6.57
C ASN A 456 -9.43 2.77 -6.85
N SER A 457 -10.45 2.26 -7.54
CA SER A 457 -10.55 0.86 -7.94
C SER A 457 -9.41 0.43 -8.88
N GLN A 458 -8.80 1.38 -9.60
CA GLN A 458 -7.62 1.09 -10.42
C GLN A 458 -6.44 0.58 -9.60
N THR A 459 -6.28 0.99 -8.34
CA THR A 459 -5.25 0.45 -7.44
C THR A 459 -5.52 -1.00 -7.07
N VAL A 460 -6.79 -1.36 -6.84
CA VAL A 460 -7.19 -2.76 -6.61
C VAL A 460 -6.93 -3.60 -7.85
N VAL A 461 -7.28 -3.10 -9.04
CA VAL A 461 -7.00 -3.76 -10.32
C VAL A 461 -5.50 -3.97 -10.53
N TRP A 462 -4.66 -2.99 -10.17
CA TRP A 462 -3.21 -3.12 -10.25
C TRP A 462 -2.68 -4.27 -9.38
N ILE A 463 -3.13 -4.36 -8.13
CA ILE A 463 -2.79 -5.46 -7.22
C ILE A 463 -3.22 -6.82 -7.79
N LEU A 464 -4.46 -6.94 -8.23
CA LEU A 464 -4.99 -8.19 -8.79
C LEU A 464 -4.27 -8.56 -10.10
N ASN A 465 -3.90 -7.59 -10.92
CA ASN A 465 -3.11 -7.81 -12.13
C ASN A 465 -1.69 -8.32 -11.79
N ALA A 466 -1.04 -7.73 -10.79
CA ALA A 466 0.26 -8.18 -10.31
C ALA A 466 0.19 -9.62 -9.78
N TRP A 467 -0.76 -9.90 -8.89
CA TRP A 467 -0.97 -11.23 -8.31
C TRP A 467 -1.25 -12.29 -9.39
N THR A 468 -2.18 -11.99 -10.30
CA THR A 468 -2.59 -12.88 -11.40
C THR A 468 -1.40 -13.27 -12.28
N ASN A 469 -0.47 -12.33 -12.47
CA ASN A 469 0.68 -12.52 -13.34
C ASN A 469 1.95 -12.96 -12.60
N GLY A 470 1.81 -13.48 -11.38
CA GLY A 470 2.85 -14.18 -10.65
C GLY A 470 3.74 -13.30 -9.76
N ALA A 471 3.37 -12.05 -9.52
CA ALA A 471 4.07 -11.21 -8.57
C ALA A 471 3.53 -11.37 -7.14
N ASP A 472 4.38 -11.18 -6.13
CA ASP A 472 4.03 -11.29 -4.71
C ASP A 472 3.85 -9.93 -4.01
N ALA A 473 4.08 -8.83 -4.73
CA ALA A 473 4.01 -7.49 -4.18
C ALA A 473 3.64 -6.44 -5.23
N VAL A 474 3.10 -5.33 -4.75
CA VAL A 474 3.12 -4.03 -5.44
C VAL A 474 3.81 -3.00 -4.58
N LEU A 475 4.50 -2.05 -5.23
CA LEU A 475 5.25 -0.99 -4.56
C LEU A 475 5.08 0.35 -5.28
N PRO A 476 4.26 1.29 -4.78
CA PRO A 476 4.34 2.69 -5.20
C PRO A 476 5.74 3.25 -4.90
N TRP A 477 6.45 3.70 -5.94
CA TRP A 477 7.88 4.07 -5.88
C TRP A 477 8.20 5.22 -4.92
N GLN A 478 7.24 6.06 -4.57
CA GLN A 478 7.33 7.07 -3.51
C GLN A 478 5.93 7.25 -2.93
N THR A 479 5.81 7.35 -1.60
CA THR A 479 4.51 7.39 -0.91
C THR A 479 4.35 8.55 0.07
N LEU A 480 5.44 9.22 0.44
CA LEU A 480 5.41 10.32 1.39
C LEU A 480 5.26 11.66 0.67
N SER A 481 4.39 12.52 1.20
CA SER A 481 4.54 13.94 0.96
C SER A 481 5.61 14.52 1.89
N ARG A 482 6.45 15.43 1.36
CA ARG A 482 7.48 16.11 2.17
C ARG A 482 6.90 17.16 3.12
N THR A 483 5.74 17.71 2.76
CA THR A 483 5.06 18.77 3.51
C THR A 483 3.57 18.49 3.57
N ASP A 484 2.89 19.18 4.48
CA ASP A 484 1.43 19.15 4.64
C ASP A 484 0.69 19.84 3.48
N ARG A 485 1.40 20.46 2.52
CA ARG A 485 0.85 21.00 1.27
C ARG A 485 0.01 19.98 0.51
N ALA A 486 0.30 18.70 0.65
CA ALA A 486 -0.51 17.64 0.04
C ALA A 486 -1.96 17.66 0.53
N LEU A 487 -2.24 18.10 1.76
CA LEU A 487 -3.60 18.30 2.25
C LEU A 487 -4.38 19.35 1.43
N ASP A 488 -3.70 20.22 0.68
CA ASP A 488 -4.33 21.22 -0.18
C ASP A 488 -4.38 20.81 -1.64
N VAL A 489 -3.32 20.18 -2.15
CA VAL A 489 -3.14 19.94 -3.58
C VAL A 489 -2.79 18.48 -3.96
N ASN A 490 -2.91 17.55 -3.01
CA ASN A 490 -2.69 16.11 -3.14
C ASN A 490 -1.44 15.77 -3.99
N ASP A 491 -1.61 15.07 -5.12
CA ASP A 491 -0.49 14.60 -5.98
C ASP A 491 0.29 15.74 -6.65
N ALA A 492 -0.22 16.98 -6.63
CA ALA A 492 0.52 18.15 -7.09
C ALA A 492 1.55 18.65 -6.06
N ALA A 493 1.48 18.19 -4.81
CA ALA A 493 2.51 18.47 -3.80
C ALA A 493 3.74 17.58 -3.96
N THR A 494 3.63 16.52 -4.75
CA THR A 494 4.69 15.55 -5.04
C THR A 494 4.74 15.29 -6.56
N SER A 495 5.45 14.25 -6.97
CA SER A 495 5.43 13.70 -8.33
C SER A 495 4.32 12.63 -8.52
N GLY A 496 3.23 12.72 -7.75
CA GLY A 496 2.23 11.66 -7.61
C GLY A 496 2.37 10.85 -6.32
N ASN A 497 1.39 9.98 -6.04
CA ASN A 497 1.38 9.10 -4.87
C ASN A 497 1.58 9.83 -3.53
N ALA A 498 0.90 10.95 -3.30
CA ALA A 498 0.91 11.63 -2.00
C ALA A 498 0.05 10.86 -0.97
N LEU A 499 0.45 9.62 -0.66
CA LEU A 499 -0.37 8.63 0.03
C LEU A 499 -0.39 8.82 1.56
N LEU A 500 0.77 9.17 2.14
CA LEU A 500 0.91 9.46 3.57
C LEU A 500 1.47 10.87 3.74
N THR A 501 0.72 11.70 4.45
CA THR A 501 0.95 13.15 4.51
C THR A 501 1.06 13.63 5.96
N PRO A 502 2.10 14.42 6.32
CA PRO A 502 2.15 15.10 7.62
C PRO A 502 0.91 15.98 7.82
N ALA A 503 0.31 15.93 9.02
CA ALA A 503 -0.98 16.59 9.26
C ALA A 503 -1.06 17.33 10.60
N LYS A 504 0.06 17.86 11.09
CA LYS A 504 0.12 18.52 12.41
C LYS A 504 -0.86 19.67 12.53
N ARG A 505 -1.13 20.40 11.44
CA ARG A 505 -2.13 21.47 11.38
C ARG A 505 -3.58 21.00 11.61
N LEU A 506 -3.83 19.70 11.48
CA LEU A 506 -5.12 19.05 11.76
C LEU A 506 -5.09 18.25 13.07
N GLY A 507 -4.01 18.35 13.86
CA GLY A 507 -3.87 17.62 15.13
C GLY A 507 -3.33 16.19 15.02
N PHE A 508 -2.84 15.77 13.85
CA PHE A 508 -2.34 14.40 13.64
C PHE A 508 -0.87 14.42 13.20
N THR A 509 -0.08 13.39 13.56
CA THR A 509 1.27 13.22 13.01
C THR A 509 1.21 13.02 11.49
N VAL A 510 0.38 12.08 11.05
CA VAL A 510 0.23 11.65 9.66
C VAL A 510 -1.22 11.26 9.40
N VAL A 511 -1.70 11.52 8.18
CA VAL A 511 -2.98 11.01 7.67
C VAL A 511 -2.78 10.30 6.33
N ALA A 512 -3.72 9.41 6.00
CA ALA A 512 -3.68 8.60 4.80
C ALA A 512 -4.65 9.13 3.73
N ASP A 513 -4.21 9.09 2.48
CA ASP A 513 -5.07 9.23 1.30
C ASP A 513 -5.99 8.01 1.18
N MET A 514 -7.18 8.18 0.60
CA MET A 514 -8.14 7.09 0.35
C MET A 514 -7.53 5.92 -0.44
N ARG A 515 -6.50 6.15 -1.25
CA ARG A 515 -5.76 5.10 -1.96
C ARG A 515 -5.08 4.09 -1.02
N ILE A 516 -4.77 4.45 0.22
CA ILE A 516 -4.30 3.48 1.23
C ILE A 516 -5.41 2.47 1.59
N LYS A 517 -6.68 2.88 1.57
CA LYS A 517 -7.82 1.96 1.73
C LYS A 517 -7.98 1.05 0.52
N ALA A 518 -7.75 1.57 -0.69
CA ALA A 518 -7.72 0.75 -1.91
C ALA A 518 -6.60 -0.30 -1.89
N MET A 519 -5.41 0.08 -1.41
CA MET A 519 -4.31 -0.87 -1.20
C MET A 519 -4.71 -1.97 -0.20
N ARG A 520 -5.36 -1.60 0.92
CA ARG A 520 -5.88 -2.56 1.90
C ARG A 520 -6.89 -3.54 1.29
N GLU A 521 -7.84 -3.03 0.51
CA GLU A 521 -8.86 -3.85 -0.14
C GLU A 521 -8.24 -4.83 -1.15
N GLY A 522 -7.31 -4.36 -1.99
CA GLY A 522 -6.56 -5.23 -2.89
C GLY A 522 -5.72 -6.28 -2.14
N GLN A 523 -5.15 -5.91 -0.99
CA GLN A 523 -4.40 -6.83 -0.13
C GLN A 523 -5.29 -7.94 0.43
N GLN A 524 -6.45 -7.60 1.01
CA GLN A 524 -7.38 -8.57 1.57
C GLN A 524 -7.91 -9.53 0.50
N LEU A 525 -8.20 -9.02 -0.71
CA LEU A 525 -8.59 -9.84 -1.85
C LEU A 525 -7.46 -10.76 -2.32
N ALA A 526 -6.20 -10.28 -2.33
CA ALA A 526 -5.06 -11.14 -2.65
C ALA A 526 -4.88 -12.27 -1.61
N GLU A 527 -5.14 -12.01 -0.32
CA GLU A 527 -5.13 -13.06 0.71
C GLU A 527 -6.26 -14.07 0.49
N TYR A 528 -7.47 -13.62 0.13
CA TYR A 528 -8.56 -14.53 -0.21
C TYR A 528 -8.15 -15.47 -1.36
N LEU A 529 -7.51 -14.93 -2.39
CA LEU A 529 -7.02 -15.70 -3.53
C LEU A 529 -5.92 -16.67 -3.13
N ASN A 530 -4.99 -16.28 -2.26
CA ASN A 530 -3.95 -17.18 -1.73
C ASN A 530 -4.57 -18.31 -0.90
N MET A 531 -5.50 -17.99 0.02
CA MET A 531 -6.22 -19.00 0.80
C MET A 531 -7.01 -19.98 -0.09
N LEU A 532 -7.60 -19.48 -1.17
CA LEU A 532 -8.31 -20.31 -2.16
C LEU A 532 -7.36 -21.25 -2.89
N VAL A 533 -6.25 -20.72 -3.38
CA VAL A 533 -5.18 -21.47 -4.07
C VAL A 533 -4.64 -22.56 -3.16
N ASP A 534 -4.30 -22.23 -1.92
CA ASP A 534 -3.77 -23.17 -0.94
C ASP A 534 -4.80 -24.26 -0.57
N ARG A 535 -6.07 -23.88 -0.38
CA ARG A 535 -7.13 -24.83 0.02
C ARG A 535 -7.41 -25.89 -1.03
N TYR A 536 -7.29 -25.55 -2.31
CA TYR A 536 -7.65 -26.42 -3.43
C TYR A 536 -6.44 -26.86 -4.26
N ASP A 537 -5.22 -26.60 -3.78
CA ASP A 537 -3.97 -26.92 -4.46
C ASP A 537 -3.95 -26.43 -5.92
N LEU A 538 -4.39 -25.18 -6.12
CA LEU A 538 -4.47 -24.56 -7.44
C LEU A 538 -3.19 -23.78 -7.75
N THR A 539 -2.85 -23.64 -9.02
CA THR A 539 -1.93 -22.59 -9.46
C THR A 539 -2.67 -21.25 -9.54
N ARG A 540 -1.93 -20.13 -9.49
CA ARG A 540 -2.53 -18.80 -9.72
C ARG A 540 -3.18 -18.68 -11.10
N GLU A 541 -2.65 -19.38 -12.10
CA GLU A 541 -3.24 -19.45 -13.43
C GLU A 541 -4.59 -20.16 -13.44
N GLN A 542 -4.71 -21.27 -12.70
CA GLN A 542 -5.98 -21.99 -12.55
C GLN A 542 -7.02 -21.14 -11.82
N ALA A 543 -6.63 -20.46 -10.75
CA ALA A 543 -7.51 -19.50 -10.05
C ALA A 543 -7.96 -18.34 -10.98
N ASN A 544 -7.07 -17.88 -11.86
CA ASN A 544 -7.35 -16.84 -12.85
C ASN A 544 -8.32 -17.30 -13.96
N TRP A 545 -8.20 -18.54 -14.45
CA TRP A 545 -9.04 -19.07 -15.53
C TRP A 545 -10.52 -19.17 -15.17
N SER A 546 -10.80 -19.26 -13.88
CA SER A 546 -12.14 -19.27 -13.34
C SER A 546 -12.80 -17.87 -13.25
N LYS A 547 -12.15 -16.77 -13.67
CA LYS A 547 -12.68 -15.38 -13.66
C LYS A 547 -14.08 -15.21 -14.27
N PRO A 548 -14.41 -15.72 -15.47
CA PRO A 548 -15.76 -15.58 -16.02
C PRO A 548 -16.81 -16.35 -15.21
N ARG A 549 -16.43 -17.52 -14.65
CA ARG A 549 -17.32 -18.38 -13.88
C ARG A 549 -17.50 -17.90 -12.43
N TRP A 550 -16.50 -17.26 -11.83
CA TRP A 550 -16.60 -16.62 -10.52
C TRP A 550 -17.42 -15.34 -10.57
N ALA A 551 -17.18 -14.47 -11.55
CA ALA A 551 -18.00 -13.27 -11.75
C ALA A 551 -19.47 -13.65 -12.00
N ALA A 552 -19.72 -14.71 -12.77
CA ALA A 552 -21.06 -15.24 -13.00
C ALA A 552 -21.68 -15.91 -11.75
N ARG A 553 -20.91 -16.63 -10.91
CA ARG A 553 -21.45 -17.24 -9.68
C ARG A 553 -21.67 -16.24 -8.55
N ILE A 554 -20.77 -15.28 -8.38
CA ILE A 554 -20.91 -14.15 -7.44
C ILE A 554 -22.06 -13.23 -7.89
N SER A 555 -22.19 -12.97 -9.19
CA SER A 555 -23.34 -12.21 -9.73
C SER A 555 -24.64 -13.02 -9.71
N ALA A 556 -24.60 -14.35 -9.86
CA ALA A 556 -25.79 -15.19 -9.76
C ALA A 556 -26.34 -15.23 -8.32
N SER A 557 -25.47 -15.21 -7.30
CA SER A 557 -25.90 -15.01 -5.90
C SER A 557 -26.48 -13.61 -5.64
N ILE A 558 -26.14 -12.61 -6.44
CA ILE A 558 -26.71 -11.25 -6.39
C ILE A 558 -28.04 -11.17 -7.19
N ALA A 559 -28.16 -11.90 -8.30
CA ALA A 559 -29.36 -11.92 -9.15
C ALA A 559 -30.52 -12.71 -8.56
N THR A 560 -30.27 -13.70 -7.68
CA THR A 560 -31.34 -14.39 -6.94
C THR A 560 -32.02 -13.51 -5.87
N ALA A 561 -31.52 -12.30 -5.61
CA ALA A 561 -32.13 -11.31 -4.71
C ALA A 561 -33.03 -10.27 -5.43
N THR A 562 -33.15 -10.32 -6.77
CA THR A 562 -33.93 -9.33 -7.56
C THR A 562 -35.12 -9.91 -8.34
N ALA A 563 -35.55 -11.15 -8.08
CA ALA A 563 -36.81 -11.63 -8.65
C ALA A 563 -38.02 -11.02 -7.90
N PRO A 564 -38.91 -10.27 -8.56
CA PRO A 564 -40.15 -9.80 -7.94
C PRO A 564 -41.04 -11.01 -7.65
N ALA A 565 -41.63 -11.04 -6.45
CA ALA A 565 -42.60 -12.05 -6.06
C ALA A 565 -43.70 -12.15 -7.12
N ALA A 566 -43.75 -13.27 -7.85
CA ALA A 566 -44.84 -13.58 -8.75
C ALA A 566 -46.14 -13.54 -7.94
N ARG A 567 -47.00 -12.58 -8.27
CA ARG A 567 -48.39 -12.54 -7.82
C ARG A 567 -49.02 -13.90 -8.10
N ARG A 568 -49.30 -14.67 -7.04
CA ARG A 568 -50.25 -15.79 -7.11
C ARG A 568 -51.61 -15.20 -7.47
N SER A 569 -51.95 -15.22 -8.75
CA SER A 569 -53.32 -15.00 -9.20
C SER A 569 -54.14 -16.23 -8.79
N LYS A 570 -55.27 -15.96 -8.12
CA LYS A 570 -56.32 -16.95 -7.88
C LYS A 570 -56.84 -17.43 -9.22
N ARG A 571 -56.72 -18.73 -9.51
CA ARG A 571 -57.65 -19.49 -10.36
C ARG A 571 -57.33 -20.98 -10.22
N ASN A 572 -58.25 -21.72 -9.61
CA ASN A 572 -58.72 -23.02 -10.06
C ASN A 572 -59.88 -23.46 -9.14
N ARG A 573 -61.11 -23.27 -9.63
CA ARG A 573 -62.24 -24.12 -9.29
C ARG A 573 -62.21 -25.29 -10.27
N PRO A 574 -62.33 -26.55 -9.82
CA PRO A 574 -62.56 -27.67 -10.73
C PRO A 574 -64.05 -27.73 -11.13
N PRO A 575 -64.39 -28.14 -12.35
CA PRO A 575 -65.65 -28.84 -12.59
C PRO A 575 -65.51 -30.32 -12.19
N SER A 576 -66.54 -30.85 -11.54
CA SER A 576 -66.74 -32.29 -11.27
C SER A 576 -67.39 -32.97 -12.51
N PRO A 577 -67.64 -34.29 -12.52
CA PRO A 577 -66.94 -35.26 -13.36
C PRO A 577 -67.82 -35.86 -14.47
N ALA A 578 -67.16 -36.50 -15.44
CA ALA A 578 -67.63 -37.71 -16.12
C ALA A 578 -66.41 -38.52 -16.54
#